data_AF-A0A662EG53-F1
#
_entry.id   AF-A0A662EG53-F1
#
_cell.length_a   1.000
_cell.length_b   1.000
_cell.length_c   1.000
_cell.angle_alpha   90.00
_cell.angle_beta   90.00
_cell.angle_gamma   90.00
#
_symmetry.space_group_name_H-M   'P 1'
#
loop_
_entity.id
_entity.type
_entity.pdbx_description
1 polymer ?
#
loop_
_entity_poly.entity_id
_entity_poly.type
_entity_poly.pdbx_seq_one_letter_code
_entity_poly.pdbx_strand_id
1 'polypeptide(L)'
;MSMEKRILIAFVLSAIIFAIWSIIFPPPKPVRTKVVETAVTTAASTVDETGVMEEGSVETAAVAGTQSLLGATGGGQALVVKMSNDVMDIAFNTQGASIESLVLKRFDDVAGEPLNLVQSVEHPERTHPLQMVIDGSPDTRVYEAVETNGLLTFTWADGEGRSIIKTVSIDQGYGLNVSVEVQGVGPESVMSLGTGMRDTGPVERANRFATWGDATVVTVEDKEDYRREKVDGSVSVQGTGLRFTGFEDTYFLSVFRAEEGVSKVVINKLSLTETDDKGEVVDLPVLRVDIVSSSGLFKGELFSAPKEFDLLQKESGGLEETLHFGIFHPIAVFFLKVLRWIFGYVGNWGWAIVLLTVAIRMALFPLMHKSTVSMRRMQKV
;
A
#
# COMPACT_ATOMS: atom_id res chain seq x y z
N MET A 1 40.11 19.21 -40.91
CA MET A 1 39.06 20.08 -40.32
C MET A 1 39.70 20.88 -39.19
N SER A 2 39.80 22.21 -39.34
CA SER A 2 40.51 23.09 -38.38
C SER A 2 39.86 23.04 -36.99
N MET A 3 40.65 23.29 -35.94
CA MET A 3 40.22 23.23 -34.54
C MET A 3 39.00 24.12 -34.27
N GLU A 4 38.96 25.29 -34.91
CA GLU A 4 37.83 26.24 -34.87
C GLU A 4 36.53 25.64 -35.38
N LYS A 5 36.56 24.86 -36.47
CA LYS A 5 35.37 24.19 -37.01
C LYS A 5 34.85 23.09 -36.08
N ARG A 6 35.75 22.43 -35.34
CA ARG A 6 35.37 21.40 -34.35
C ARG A 6 34.71 22.03 -33.12
N ILE A 7 35.22 23.16 -32.66
CA ILE A 7 34.64 23.92 -31.54
C ILE A 7 33.25 24.45 -31.93
N LEU A 8 33.10 24.98 -33.15
CA LEU A 8 31.82 25.49 -33.64
C LEU A 8 30.77 24.38 -33.77
N ILE A 9 31.15 23.21 -34.27
CA ILE A 9 30.26 22.03 -34.34
C ILE A 9 29.87 21.55 -32.94
N ALA A 10 30.80 21.50 -31.98
CA ALA A 10 30.51 21.12 -30.60
C ALA A 10 29.54 22.09 -29.92
N PHE A 11 29.66 23.39 -30.19
CA PHE A 11 28.77 24.40 -29.64
C PHE A 11 27.34 24.28 -30.21
N VAL A 12 27.24 24.04 -31.52
CA VAL A 12 25.94 23.83 -32.20
C VAL A 12 25.28 22.53 -31.71
N LEU A 13 26.04 21.44 -31.55
CA LEU A 13 25.51 20.18 -31.01
C LEU A 13 25.05 20.32 -29.56
N SER A 14 25.81 21.05 -28.72
CA SER A 14 25.43 21.34 -27.34
C SER A 14 24.13 22.16 -27.27
N ALA A 15 23.97 23.16 -28.13
CA ALA A 15 22.75 23.97 -28.21
C ALA A 15 21.53 23.15 -28.65
N ILE A 16 21.70 22.21 -29.60
CA ILE A 16 20.63 21.31 -30.05
C ILE A 16 20.22 20.36 -28.92
N ILE A 17 21.18 19.78 -28.20
CA ILE A 17 20.90 18.91 -27.05
C ILE A 17 20.13 19.67 -25.97
N PHE A 18 20.53 20.91 -25.66
CA PHE A 18 19.85 21.75 -24.68
C PHE A 18 18.42 22.13 -25.10
N ALA A 19 18.22 22.42 -26.39
CA ALA A 19 16.90 22.74 -26.94
C ALA A 19 15.96 21.52 -26.87
N ILE A 20 16.45 20.33 -27.24
CA ILE A 20 15.69 19.07 -27.13
C ILE A 20 15.35 18.78 -25.66
N TRP A 21 16.32 18.96 -24.75
CA TRP A 21 16.11 18.75 -23.32
C TRP A 21 15.08 19.73 -22.74
N SER A 22 15.10 21.00 -23.14
CA SER A 22 14.12 22.01 -22.71
C SER A 22 12.71 21.77 -23.26
N ILE A 23 12.56 21.12 -24.41
CA ILE A 23 11.25 20.75 -24.98
C ILE A 23 10.66 19.54 -24.23
N ILE A 24 11.51 18.57 -23.87
CA ILE A 24 11.09 17.38 -23.11
C ILE A 24 10.85 17.73 -21.62
N PHE A 25 11.55 18.73 -21.08
CA PHE A 25 11.47 19.16 -19.68
C PHE A 25 11.36 20.69 -19.53
N PRO A 26 10.18 21.29 -19.78
CA PRO A 26 9.99 22.73 -19.60
C PRO A 26 10.07 23.11 -18.10
N PRO A 27 10.76 24.21 -17.74
CA PRO A 27 10.86 24.64 -16.36
C PRO A 27 9.48 25.05 -15.80
N PRO A 28 9.16 24.72 -14.54
CA PRO A 28 7.88 25.06 -13.95
C PRO A 28 7.69 26.58 -13.88
N LYS A 29 6.48 27.04 -14.21
CA LYS A 29 6.12 28.46 -14.16
C LYS A 29 6.17 28.94 -12.70
N PRO A 30 6.80 30.09 -12.40
CA PRO A 30 6.82 30.62 -11.05
C PRO A 30 5.40 31.02 -10.62
N VAL A 31 4.87 30.33 -9.61
CA VAL A 31 3.62 30.71 -8.96
C VAL A 31 3.90 31.93 -8.06
N ARG A 32 3.31 33.08 -8.42
CA ARG A 32 3.27 34.25 -7.54
C ARG A 32 2.42 33.90 -6.32
N THR A 33 3.07 33.66 -5.18
CA THR A 33 2.39 33.58 -3.89
C THR A 33 1.91 34.98 -3.52
N LYS A 34 0.59 35.20 -3.48
CA LYS A 34 0.01 36.35 -2.79
C LYS A 34 0.19 36.09 -1.29
N VAL A 35 0.95 36.96 -0.64
CA VAL A 35 1.03 37.05 0.83
C VAL A 35 -0.34 37.47 1.33
N VAL A 36 -1.01 36.60 2.09
CA VAL A 36 -2.13 36.99 2.95
C VAL A 36 -1.53 37.29 4.32
N GLU A 37 -1.62 38.56 4.68
CA GLU A 37 -1.25 39.14 5.95
C GLU A 37 -2.18 38.59 7.05
N THR A 38 -1.61 37.80 7.98
CA THR A 38 -2.31 37.38 9.20
C THR A 38 -2.13 38.50 10.23
N ALA A 39 -3.18 39.30 10.43
CA ALA A 39 -3.28 40.20 11.56
C ALA A 39 -3.59 39.41 12.82
N VAL A 40 -2.63 39.40 13.75
CA VAL A 40 -2.78 38.97 15.13
C VAL A 40 -3.68 39.97 15.85
N THR A 41 -4.77 39.52 16.46
CA THR A 41 -5.44 40.27 17.53
C THR A 41 -5.46 39.43 18.79
N THR A 42 -4.62 39.87 19.73
CA THR A 42 -4.62 39.55 21.15
C THR A 42 -5.90 40.09 21.78
N ALA A 43 -6.62 39.27 22.54
CA ALA A 43 -7.54 39.76 23.57
C ALA A 43 -7.55 38.81 24.78
N ALA A 44 -7.44 39.46 25.93
CA ALA A 44 -7.13 38.98 27.27
C ALA A 44 -8.03 37.89 27.87
N SER A 45 -7.41 37.18 28.81
CA SER A 45 -8.04 36.38 29.87
C SER A 45 -8.85 37.24 30.85
N THR A 46 -10.00 36.72 31.27
CA THR A 46 -10.59 36.98 32.59
C THR A 46 -11.01 35.65 33.19
N VAL A 47 -10.46 35.37 34.37
CA VAL A 47 -10.88 34.31 35.28
C VAL A 47 -12.16 34.77 35.96
N ASP A 48 -13.17 33.91 35.98
CA ASP A 48 -14.12 33.91 37.09
C ASP A 48 -14.59 32.49 37.41
N GLU A 49 -14.72 32.24 38.69
CA GLU A 49 -14.75 30.96 39.39
C GLU A 49 -16.16 30.70 39.92
N THR A 50 -16.75 29.56 39.58
CA THR A 50 -17.79 28.81 40.33
C THR A 50 -18.07 27.57 39.47
N GLY A 51 -17.82 26.32 39.87
CA GLY A 51 -18.18 25.66 41.12
C GLY A 51 -19.51 24.95 40.93
N VAL A 52 -19.50 23.62 40.72
CA VAL A 52 -20.44 22.59 41.23
C VAL A 52 -19.99 21.20 40.71
N MET A 53 -20.19 20.22 41.58
CA MET A 53 -19.72 18.84 41.64
C MET A 53 -20.46 17.83 40.76
N GLU A 54 -19.87 16.62 40.74
CA GLU A 54 -20.45 15.26 40.52
C GLU A 54 -20.83 14.87 39.09
N GLU A 55 -20.61 13.64 38.62
CA GLU A 55 -20.42 12.36 39.30
C GLU A 55 -19.64 11.39 38.37
N GLY A 56 -18.86 10.48 38.94
CA GLY A 56 -18.09 9.50 38.18
C GLY A 56 -18.91 8.27 37.77
N SER A 57 -18.44 7.58 36.72
CA SER A 57 -18.58 6.13 36.64
C SER A 57 -17.41 5.55 35.84
N VAL A 58 -16.71 4.65 36.52
CA VAL A 58 -15.65 3.79 36.00
C VAL A 58 -16.27 2.40 35.89
N GLU A 59 -16.23 1.77 34.71
CA GLU A 59 -16.44 0.33 34.56
C GLU A 59 -15.59 -0.12 33.37
N THR A 60 -14.34 -0.54 33.60
CA THR A 60 -13.87 -1.87 34.00
C THR A 60 -14.15 -2.96 32.97
N ALA A 61 -13.05 -3.51 32.47
CA ALA A 61 -12.94 -4.64 31.56
C ALA A 61 -13.67 -5.89 32.07
N ALA A 62 -14.29 -6.62 31.13
CA ALA A 62 -14.69 -8.01 31.33
C ALA A 62 -14.20 -8.84 30.13
N VAL A 63 -13.29 -9.75 30.45
CA VAL A 63 -12.86 -10.88 29.62
C VAL A 63 -13.91 -11.99 29.73
N ALA A 64 -14.04 -12.76 28.65
CA ALA A 64 -14.71 -14.05 28.50
C ALA A 64 -16.18 -14.04 28.05
N GLY A 65 -16.37 -14.52 26.82
CA GLY A 65 -17.62 -15.03 26.31
C GLY A 65 -17.43 -15.58 24.89
N THR A 66 -17.24 -16.89 24.77
CA THR A 66 -17.37 -17.62 23.49
C THR A 66 -18.77 -17.37 22.95
N GLN A 67 -18.91 -16.47 21.98
CA GLN A 67 -20.15 -16.29 21.25
C GLN A 67 -20.11 -17.19 20.02
N SER A 68 -20.88 -18.27 20.06
CA SER A 68 -21.41 -18.87 18.84
C SER A 68 -22.33 -17.82 18.20
N LEU A 69 -21.82 -17.14 17.18
CA LEU A 69 -22.67 -16.39 16.26
C LEU A 69 -23.50 -17.43 15.52
N LEU A 70 -24.81 -17.36 15.74
CA LEU A 70 -25.79 -18.40 15.44
C LEU A 70 -25.77 -18.88 13.98
N GLY A 71 -25.96 -20.18 13.82
CA GLY A 71 -26.27 -20.81 12.55
C GLY A 71 -27.70 -20.57 12.08
N ALA A 72 -27.84 -20.43 10.76
CA ALA A 72 -29.01 -20.88 10.00
C ALA A 72 -28.67 -20.85 8.49
N THR A 73 -28.84 -22.01 7.88
CA THR A 73 -28.96 -22.29 6.45
C THR A 73 -29.58 -21.16 5.63
N GLY A 74 -28.89 -20.73 4.57
CA GLY A 74 -29.44 -20.16 3.34
C GLY A 74 -30.53 -19.11 3.49
N GLY A 75 -30.14 -17.85 3.73
CA GLY A 75 -31.07 -16.70 3.70
C GLY A 75 -30.84 -15.61 4.75
N GLY A 76 -29.72 -15.63 5.48
CA GLY A 76 -29.39 -14.58 6.46
C GLY A 76 -29.10 -13.23 5.82
N GLN A 77 -29.39 -12.14 6.53
CA GLN A 77 -28.90 -10.80 6.17
C GLN A 77 -27.36 -10.80 6.22
N ALA A 78 -26.73 -10.01 5.35
CA ALA A 78 -25.30 -9.76 5.42
C ALA A 78 -24.96 -9.12 6.79
N LEU A 79 -23.90 -9.61 7.41
CA LEU A 79 -23.41 -9.14 8.71
C LEU A 79 -21.93 -8.82 8.60
N VAL A 80 -21.46 -7.89 9.43
CA VAL A 80 -20.05 -7.54 9.54
C VAL A 80 -19.47 -8.14 10.81
N VAL A 81 -18.44 -8.97 10.65
CA VAL A 81 -17.69 -9.59 11.75
C VAL A 81 -16.32 -8.92 11.83
N LYS A 82 -15.88 -8.52 13.04
CA LYS A 82 -14.63 -7.78 13.22
C LYS A 82 -13.58 -8.63 13.92
N MET A 83 -12.34 -8.55 13.47
CA MET A 83 -11.15 -9.08 14.15
C MET A 83 -10.16 -7.94 14.37
N SER A 84 -9.41 -7.99 15.47
CA SER A 84 -8.53 -6.88 15.88
C SER A 84 -7.32 -7.39 16.64
N ASN A 85 -6.16 -6.75 16.43
CA ASN A 85 -4.95 -6.94 17.23
C ASN A 85 -4.33 -5.56 17.57
N ASP A 86 -3.08 -5.49 18.04
CA ASP A 86 -2.46 -4.23 18.44
C ASP A 86 -2.16 -3.26 17.27
N VAL A 87 -2.05 -3.75 16.03
CA VAL A 87 -1.60 -2.96 14.87
C VAL A 87 -2.65 -2.78 13.77
N MET A 88 -3.68 -3.61 13.73
CA MET A 88 -4.68 -3.62 12.66
C MET A 88 -6.09 -4.00 13.15
N ASP A 89 -7.10 -3.47 12.45
CA ASP A 89 -8.51 -3.85 12.56
C ASP A 89 -9.00 -4.37 11.22
N ILE A 90 -9.68 -5.51 11.20
CA ILE A 90 -10.25 -6.12 10.00
C ILE A 90 -11.76 -6.29 10.18
N ALA A 91 -12.52 -5.81 9.20
CA ALA A 91 -13.96 -6.07 9.12
C ALA A 91 -14.23 -6.99 7.93
N PHE A 92 -14.87 -8.13 8.21
CA PHE A 92 -15.30 -9.10 7.22
C PHE A 92 -16.80 -8.99 6.99
N ASN A 93 -17.21 -9.02 5.73
CA ASN A 93 -18.62 -9.13 5.36
C ASN A 93 -18.97 -10.59 5.12
N THR A 94 -20.04 -11.09 5.76
CA THR A 94 -20.52 -12.46 5.53
C THR A 94 -21.04 -12.66 4.11
N GLN A 95 -21.42 -11.58 3.42
CA GLN A 95 -21.69 -11.61 1.99
C GLN A 95 -20.37 -11.66 1.21
N GLY A 96 -20.14 -12.75 0.49
CA GLY A 96 -18.90 -13.02 -0.24
C GLY A 96 -17.72 -13.45 0.64
N ALA A 97 -17.91 -13.54 1.96
CA ALA A 97 -16.88 -13.86 2.96
C ALA A 97 -15.59 -13.06 2.73
N SER A 98 -15.71 -11.76 2.53
CA SER A 98 -14.63 -10.89 2.05
C SER A 98 -14.26 -9.82 3.07
N ILE A 99 -13.11 -9.18 2.88
CA ILE A 99 -12.65 -8.09 3.75
C ILE A 99 -13.23 -6.77 3.26
N GLU A 100 -14.16 -6.20 4.01
CA GLU A 100 -14.77 -4.91 3.69
C GLU A 100 -13.86 -3.75 4.11
N SER A 101 -13.10 -3.92 5.20
CA SER A 101 -12.16 -2.92 5.69
C SER A 101 -10.96 -3.56 6.35
N LEU A 102 -9.77 -2.99 6.12
CA LEU A 102 -8.51 -3.39 6.74
C LEU A 102 -7.75 -2.12 7.14
N VAL A 103 -7.86 -1.75 8.42
CA VAL A 103 -7.33 -0.51 8.96
C VAL A 103 -6.00 -0.75 9.67
N LEU A 104 -4.99 0.07 9.37
CA LEU A 104 -3.70 0.06 10.09
C LEU A 104 -3.72 1.14 11.20
N LYS A 105 -3.79 0.72 12.47
CA LYS A 105 -4.04 1.59 13.63
C LYS A 105 -3.01 2.70 13.87
N ARG A 106 -1.81 2.58 13.30
CA ARG A 106 -0.70 3.52 13.49
C ARG A 106 -0.61 4.58 12.39
N PHE A 107 -1.51 4.55 11.41
CA PHE A 107 -1.43 5.39 10.23
C PHE A 107 -2.79 6.04 9.96
N ASP A 108 -2.73 7.32 9.65
CA ASP A 108 -3.88 8.08 9.20
C ASP A 108 -3.75 8.31 7.69
N ASP A 109 -4.88 8.49 7.03
CA ASP A 109 -4.95 8.90 5.64
C ASP A 109 -4.69 10.42 5.50
N VAL A 110 -4.85 10.93 4.27
CA VAL A 110 -4.64 12.36 3.97
C VAL A 110 -5.68 13.28 4.62
N ALA A 111 -6.84 12.75 5.01
CA ALA A 111 -7.89 13.47 5.72
C ALA A 111 -7.69 13.44 7.25
N GLY A 112 -6.75 12.63 7.75
CA GLY A 112 -6.52 12.41 9.17
C GLY A 112 -7.43 11.34 9.77
N GLU A 113 -8.09 10.55 8.93
CA GLU A 113 -8.91 9.41 9.33
C GLU A 113 -8.07 8.12 9.37
N PRO A 114 -8.47 7.07 10.10
CA PRO A 114 -7.72 5.82 10.15
C PRO A 114 -7.49 5.21 8.77
N LEU A 115 -6.24 4.88 8.45
CA LEU A 115 -5.86 4.39 7.13
C LEU A 115 -6.46 3.02 6.83
N ASN A 116 -7.41 2.95 5.90
CA ASN A 116 -7.95 1.72 5.35
C ASN A 116 -7.21 1.32 4.06
N LEU A 117 -6.71 0.08 3.99
CA LEU A 117 -6.03 -0.47 2.82
C LEU A 117 -6.97 -0.98 1.73
N VAL A 118 -8.26 -1.15 2.02
CA VAL A 118 -9.27 -1.48 1.02
C VAL A 118 -9.72 -0.20 0.32
N GLN A 119 -9.51 -0.12 -1.00
CA GLN A 119 -9.91 1.06 -1.78
C GLN A 119 -11.43 1.14 -1.91
N SER A 120 -11.99 2.33 -1.73
CA SER A 120 -13.42 2.61 -1.91
C SER A 120 -13.67 2.92 -3.37
N VAL A 121 -14.23 1.94 -4.10
CA VAL A 121 -14.54 2.11 -5.53
C VAL A 121 -15.95 1.63 -5.83
N GLU A 122 -16.63 2.27 -6.77
CA GLU A 122 -17.92 1.79 -7.26
C GLU A 122 -17.74 1.20 -8.67
N HIS A 123 -17.79 -0.12 -8.76
CA HIS A 123 -17.73 -0.84 -10.04
C HIS A 123 -18.43 -2.20 -9.93
N PRO A 124 -19.19 -2.65 -10.95
CA PRO A 124 -19.89 -3.94 -10.90
C PRO A 124 -18.94 -5.14 -10.73
N GLU A 125 -17.75 -5.05 -11.31
CA GLU A 125 -16.73 -6.11 -11.23
C GLU A 125 -15.73 -5.91 -10.07
N ARG A 126 -15.97 -4.92 -9.19
CA ARG A 126 -15.14 -4.70 -8.00
C ARG A 126 -15.22 -5.93 -7.11
N THR A 127 -14.05 -6.35 -6.67
CA THR A 127 -13.88 -7.36 -5.62
C THR A 127 -13.27 -6.74 -4.38
N HIS A 128 -13.65 -7.30 -3.23
CA HIS A 128 -12.98 -7.08 -1.96
C HIS A 128 -11.89 -8.15 -1.76
N PRO A 129 -10.86 -7.90 -0.93
CA PRO A 129 -9.87 -8.92 -0.63
C PRO A 129 -10.51 -10.21 -0.09
N LEU A 130 -9.95 -11.34 -0.53
CA LEU A 130 -10.42 -12.71 -0.27
C LEU A 130 -11.75 -13.08 -0.93
N GLN A 131 -12.44 -12.18 -1.63
CA GLN A 131 -13.72 -12.50 -2.26
C GLN A 131 -13.53 -13.52 -3.40
N MET A 132 -14.37 -14.55 -3.45
CA MET A 132 -14.36 -15.50 -4.55
C MET A 132 -14.89 -14.85 -5.83
N VAL A 133 -14.38 -15.25 -6.99
CA VAL A 133 -14.92 -14.88 -8.30
C VAL A 133 -15.54 -16.12 -8.92
N ILE A 134 -16.85 -16.10 -9.12
CA ILE A 134 -17.64 -17.25 -9.59
C ILE A 134 -18.34 -16.84 -10.87
N ASP A 135 -18.15 -17.63 -11.93
CA ASP A 135 -18.68 -17.34 -13.27
C ASP A 135 -18.34 -15.93 -13.77
N GLY A 136 -17.14 -15.44 -13.42
CA GLY A 136 -16.62 -14.13 -13.80
C GLY A 136 -17.10 -12.95 -12.95
N SER A 137 -17.98 -13.17 -11.98
CA SER A 137 -18.53 -12.13 -11.10
C SER A 137 -18.10 -12.30 -9.64
N PRO A 138 -17.99 -11.21 -8.86
CA PRO A 138 -17.75 -11.30 -7.42
C PRO A 138 -18.82 -12.13 -6.72
N ASP A 139 -18.43 -13.02 -5.81
CA ASP A 139 -19.36 -13.84 -5.03
C ASP A 139 -20.19 -12.97 -4.09
N THR A 140 -21.51 -13.07 -4.21
CA THR A 140 -22.51 -12.30 -3.44
C THR A 140 -23.32 -13.18 -2.49
N ARG A 141 -22.97 -14.46 -2.34
CA ARG A 141 -23.64 -15.40 -1.43
C ARG A 141 -23.35 -15.04 0.02
N VAL A 142 -24.27 -15.37 0.92
CA VAL A 142 -24.10 -15.15 2.37
C VAL A 142 -23.56 -16.42 3.02
N TYR A 143 -22.44 -16.30 3.71
CA TYR A 143 -21.76 -17.36 4.44
C TYR A 143 -22.19 -17.36 5.90
N GLU A 144 -22.29 -18.55 6.50
CA GLU A 144 -22.38 -18.70 7.94
C GLU A 144 -20.98 -18.45 8.54
N ALA A 145 -20.88 -17.55 9.51
CA ALA A 145 -19.63 -17.18 10.15
C ALA A 145 -19.62 -17.64 11.61
N VAL A 146 -18.62 -18.46 11.96
CA VAL A 146 -18.43 -18.97 13.32
C VAL A 146 -17.01 -18.66 13.77
N GLU A 147 -16.86 -18.00 14.91
CA GLU A 147 -15.57 -17.79 15.54
C GLU A 147 -15.36 -18.80 16.68
N THR A 148 -14.22 -19.48 16.69
CA THR A 148 -13.86 -20.43 17.75
C THR A 148 -12.35 -20.35 18.01
N ASN A 149 -11.98 -20.02 19.25
CA ASN A 149 -10.58 -19.91 19.69
C ASN A 149 -9.70 -18.99 18.80
N GLY A 150 -10.28 -17.87 18.32
CA GLY A 150 -9.58 -16.90 17.47
C GLY A 150 -9.46 -17.30 15.99
N LEU A 151 -10.07 -18.41 15.59
CA LEU A 151 -10.26 -18.78 14.19
C LEU A 151 -11.69 -18.41 13.77
N LEU A 152 -11.81 -17.62 12.70
CA LEU A 152 -13.08 -17.26 12.10
C LEU A 152 -13.29 -18.08 10.84
N THR A 153 -14.33 -18.91 10.84
CA THR A 153 -14.67 -19.78 9.72
C THR A 153 -15.97 -19.34 9.06
N PHE A 154 -15.89 -19.04 7.76
CA PHE A 154 -17.01 -18.79 6.87
C PHE A 154 -17.34 -20.07 6.10
N THR A 155 -18.59 -20.50 6.16
CA THR A 155 -19.06 -21.70 5.46
C THR A 155 -20.26 -21.37 4.59
N TRP A 156 -20.17 -21.77 3.33
CA TRP A 156 -21.32 -21.80 2.42
C TRP A 156 -21.40 -23.17 1.75
N ALA A 157 -22.60 -23.71 1.65
CA ALA A 157 -22.90 -24.92 0.90
C ALA A 157 -24.31 -24.84 0.33
N ASP A 158 -24.52 -25.39 -0.87
CA ASP A 158 -25.84 -25.39 -1.52
C ASP A 158 -26.66 -26.67 -1.28
N GLY A 159 -26.07 -27.67 -0.64
CA GLY A 159 -26.69 -28.99 -0.44
C GLY A 159 -26.69 -29.88 -1.69
N GLU A 160 -26.16 -29.40 -2.82
CA GLU A 160 -26.04 -30.10 -4.10
C GLU A 160 -24.59 -30.55 -4.38
N GLY A 161 -23.73 -30.48 -3.36
CA GLY A 161 -22.33 -30.92 -3.41
C GLY A 161 -21.34 -29.80 -3.71
N ARG A 162 -21.78 -28.54 -3.78
CA ARG A 162 -20.86 -27.39 -3.81
C ARG A 162 -20.71 -26.79 -2.43
N SER A 163 -19.47 -26.51 -2.05
CA SER A 163 -19.17 -25.85 -0.78
C SER A 163 -17.92 -24.98 -0.90
N ILE A 164 -17.91 -23.91 -0.09
CA ILE A 164 -16.77 -23.03 0.09
C ILE A 164 -16.60 -22.84 1.59
N ILE A 165 -15.43 -23.21 2.11
CA ILE A 165 -15.05 -23.05 3.51
C ILE A 165 -13.83 -22.15 3.54
N LYS A 166 -13.93 -21.01 4.22
CA LYS A 166 -12.83 -20.07 4.41
C LYS A 166 -12.56 -19.91 5.88
N THR A 167 -11.35 -20.22 6.31
CA THR A 167 -10.90 -20.03 7.68
C THR A 167 -9.82 -18.96 7.70
N VAL A 168 -9.97 -18.00 8.61
CA VAL A 168 -9.02 -16.91 8.80
C VAL A 168 -8.63 -16.78 10.27
N SER A 169 -7.40 -16.37 10.53
CA SER A 169 -6.92 -16.03 11.88
C SER A 169 -5.91 -14.90 11.81
N ILE A 170 -6.09 -13.90 12.67
CA ILE A 170 -5.21 -12.73 12.72
C ILE A 170 -3.96 -13.05 13.54
N ASP A 171 -2.79 -12.69 13.02
CA ASP A 171 -1.53 -12.84 13.74
C ASP A 171 -1.28 -11.68 14.71
N GLN A 172 -0.16 -11.72 15.44
CA GLN A 172 0.24 -10.60 16.31
C GLN A 172 0.77 -9.39 15.53
N GLY A 173 1.13 -9.59 14.25
CA GLY A 173 1.68 -8.56 13.36
C GLY A 173 0.65 -8.09 12.33
N TYR A 174 1.14 -7.88 11.11
CA TYR A 174 0.34 -7.43 9.96
C TYR A 174 -0.17 -8.59 9.08
N GLY A 175 -0.09 -9.82 9.61
CA GLY A 175 -0.44 -11.06 8.93
C GLY A 175 -1.87 -11.50 9.24
N LEU A 176 -2.56 -11.98 8.20
CA LEU A 176 -3.81 -12.71 8.30
C LEU A 176 -3.62 -14.07 7.64
N ASN A 177 -3.61 -15.14 8.44
CA ASN A 177 -3.58 -16.49 7.91
C ASN A 177 -4.92 -16.82 7.25
N VAL A 178 -4.88 -17.42 6.06
CA VAL A 178 -6.05 -17.72 5.23
C VAL A 178 -5.94 -19.15 4.70
N SER A 179 -7.01 -19.92 4.88
CA SER A 179 -7.22 -21.21 4.23
C SER A 179 -8.60 -21.23 3.59
N VAL A 180 -8.67 -21.45 2.29
CA VAL A 180 -9.92 -21.58 1.54
C VAL A 180 -9.95 -22.93 0.85
N GLU A 181 -11.02 -23.68 1.10
CA GLU A 181 -11.32 -24.94 0.46
C GLU A 181 -12.60 -24.79 -0.36
N VAL A 182 -12.51 -25.10 -1.65
CA VAL A 182 -13.60 -25.01 -2.61
C VAL A 182 -13.87 -26.39 -3.17
N GLN A 183 -15.10 -26.86 -3.06
CA GLN A 183 -15.54 -28.13 -3.62
C GLN A 183 -16.71 -27.92 -4.57
N GLY A 184 -16.69 -28.60 -5.72
CA GLY A 184 -17.78 -28.60 -6.70
C GLY A 184 -17.97 -27.30 -7.49
N VAL A 185 -17.07 -26.30 -7.36
CA VAL A 185 -17.16 -25.02 -8.07
C VAL A 185 -16.19 -25.01 -9.26
N GLY A 186 -16.61 -25.62 -10.37
CA GLY A 186 -15.89 -25.57 -11.64
C GLY A 186 -14.51 -26.27 -11.64
N PRO A 187 -13.78 -26.22 -12.78
CA PRO A 187 -12.45 -26.84 -12.91
C PRO A 187 -11.31 -25.97 -12.34
N GLU A 188 -11.52 -24.66 -12.22
CA GLU A 188 -10.60 -23.72 -11.57
C GLU A 188 -11.40 -22.90 -10.57
N SER A 189 -10.83 -22.67 -9.39
CA SER A 189 -11.34 -21.72 -8.40
C SER A 189 -10.55 -20.42 -8.50
N VAL A 190 -11.22 -19.29 -8.32
CA VAL A 190 -10.61 -17.96 -8.38
C VAL A 190 -10.93 -17.19 -7.11
N MET A 191 -9.89 -16.70 -6.42
CA MET A 191 -10.01 -15.82 -5.28
C MET A 191 -9.35 -14.48 -5.60
N SER A 192 -10.06 -13.38 -5.35
CA SER A 192 -9.54 -12.04 -5.57
C SER A 192 -8.79 -11.51 -4.36
N LEU A 193 -7.68 -10.81 -4.59
CA LEU A 193 -6.95 -10.06 -3.56
C LEU A 193 -7.48 -8.62 -3.43
N GLY A 194 -8.48 -8.25 -4.22
CA GLY A 194 -9.16 -6.96 -4.19
C GLY A 194 -9.05 -6.20 -5.50
N THR A 195 -9.69 -5.04 -5.55
CA THR A 195 -9.62 -4.06 -6.63
C THR A 195 -8.99 -2.78 -6.11
N GLY A 196 -7.74 -2.54 -6.49
CA GLY A 196 -6.94 -1.42 -6.02
C GLY A 196 -6.51 -1.54 -4.55
N MET A 197 -5.80 -0.51 -4.05
CA MET A 197 -5.29 -0.47 -2.68
C MET A 197 -5.34 0.94 -2.14
N ARG A 198 -6.11 1.11 -1.05
CA ARG A 198 -6.48 2.34 -0.33
C ARG A 198 -6.95 3.52 -1.19
N ASP A 199 -7.70 4.41 -0.55
CA ASP A 199 -8.02 5.69 -1.17
C ASP A 199 -6.80 6.62 -1.08
N THR A 200 -6.49 7.27 -2.20
CA THR A 200 -5.36 8.21 -2.31
C THR A 200 -5.88 9.60 -2.59
N GLY A 201 -5.25 10.62 -2.01
CA GLY A 201 -5.64 12.02 -2.26
C GLY A 201 -5.17 12.55 -3.62
N PRO A 202 -5.77 13.64 -4.14
CA PRO A 202 -5.42 14.20 -5.45
C PRO A 202 -3.95 14.66 -5.53
N VAL A 203 -3.39 15.15 -4.42
CA VAL A 203 -1.98 15.58 -4.33
C VAL A 203 -1.02 14.40 -4.55
N GLU A 204 -1.34 13.25 -3.96
CA GLU A 204 -0.53 12.04 -4.10
C GLU A 204 -0.63 11.48 -5.50
N ARG A 205 -1.85 11.40 -6.07
CA ARG A 205 -2.05 10.90 -7.44
C ARG A 205 -1.38 11.78 -8.49
N ALA A 206 -1.30 13.10 -8.26
CA ALA A 206 -0.59 14.03 -9.13
C ALA A 206 0.95 13.90 -9.05
N ASN A 207 1.49 13.20 -8.05
CA ASN A 207 2.91 12.98 -7.91
C ASN A 207 3.39 11.90 -8.88
N ARG A 208 4.16 12.30 -9.90
CA ARG A 208 4.76 11.39 -10.90
C ARG A 208 5.66 10.30 -10.33
N PHE A 209 6.13 10.47 -9.09
CA PHE A 209 7.01 9.53 -8.40
C PHE A 209 6.25 8.61 -7.44
N ALA A 210 4.96 8.84 -7.22
CA ALA A 210 4.14 7.99 -6.38
C ALA A 210 3.60 6.80 -7.19
N THR A 211 3.70 5.61 -6.61
CA THR A 211 2.90 4.45 -6.99
C THR A 211 1.68 4.40 -6.07
N TRP A 212 0.52 3.97 -6.59
CA TRP A 212 -0.72 3.85 -5.81
C TRP A 212 -1.59 2.69 -6.33
N GLY A 213 -1.48 1.52 -5.68
CA GLY A 213 -2.24 0.33 -6.07
C GLY A 213 -1.74 -0.31 -7.37
N ASP A 214 -0.41 -0.32 -7.58
CA ASP A 214 0.19 -1.14 -8.64
C ASP A 214 0.19 -2.60 -8.18
N ALA A 215 0.07 -3.54 -9.13
CA ALA A 215 0.12 -4.96 -8.82
C ALA A 215 1.57 -5.45 -8.84
N THR A 216 1.94 -6.34 -7.92
CA THR A 216 3.26 -6.97 -7.91
C THR A 216 3.12 -8.49 -7.92
N VAL A 217 3.99 -9.16 -8.66
CA VAL A 217 4.09 -10.62 -8.71
C VAL A 217 5.56 -10.97 -8.49
N VAL A 218 5.84 -11.67 -7.39
CA VAL A 218 7.20 -12.10 -7.03
C VAL A 218 7.24 -13.61 -6.98
N THR A 219 8.11 -14.18 -7.79
CA THR A 219 8.39 -15.62 -7.85
C THR A 219 9.79 -15.90 -7.28
N VAL A 220 10.20 -17.17 -7.26
CA VAL A 220 11.57 -17.56 -6.90
C VAL A 220 12.60 -17.04 -7.91
N GLU A 221 12.21 -16.86 -9.17
CA GLU A 221 13.14 -16.47 -10.25
C GLU A 221 13.10 -14.97 -10.54
N ASP A 222 11.90 -14.40 -10.62
CA ASP A 222 11.68 -13.03 -11.10
C ASP A 222 10.69 -12.23 -10.22
N LYS A 223 10.87 -10.91 -10.21
CA LYS A 223 9.93 -9.91 -9.70
C LYS A 223 9.41 -9.07 -10.87
N GLU A 224 8.09 -8.95 -10.96
CA GLU A 224 7.42 -8.12 -11.96
C GLU A 224 6.40 -7.18 -11.31
N ASP A 225 6.53 -5.89 -11.60
CA ASP A 225 5.61 -4.86 -11.14
C ASP A 225 4.76 -4.34 -12.31
N TYR A 226 3.45 -4.40 -12.14
CA TYR A 226 2.42 -4.08 -13.11
C TYR A 226 1.78 -2.75 -12.79
N ARG A 227 2.21 -1.73 -13.52
CA ARG A 227 1.66 -0.37 -13.39
C ARG A 227 0.28 -0.29 -14.04
N ARG A 228 -0.71 0.21 -13.30
CA ARG A 228 -2.11 0.39 -13.78
C ARG A 228 -2.21 1.16 -15.11
N GLU A 229 -1.30 2.11 -15.36
CA GLU A 229 -1.30 2.88 -16.60
C GLU A 229 -0.86 2.07 -17.82
N LYS A 230 -0.02 1.05 -17.61
CA LYS A 230 0.63 0.28 -18.68
C LYS A 230 -0.06 -1.06 -18.97
N VAL A 231 -0.84 -1.57 -18.03
CA VAL A 231 -1.65 -2.78 -18.26
C VAL A 231 -2.74 -2.45 -19.28
N ASP A 232 -2.92 -3.35 -20.24
CA ASP A 232 -3.99 -3.28 -21.24
C ASP A 232 -4.85 -4.55 -21.12
N GLY A 233 -6.13 -4.39 -20.81
CA GLY A 233 -7.06 -5.50 -20.55
C GLY A 233 -6.64 -6.37 -19.36
N SER A 234 -6.10 -7.56 -19.65
CA SER A 234 -5.79 -8.59 -18.65
C SER A 234 -4.41 -9.21 -18.90
N VAL A 235 -3.65 -9.44 -17.83
CA VAL A 235 -2.37 -10.13 -17.85
C VAL A 235 -2.46 -11.39 -17.01
N SER A 236 -1.89 -12.48 -17.51
CA SER A 236 -1.83 -13.76 -16.79
C SER A 236 -0.38 -14.17 -16.57
N VAL A 237 -0.03 -14.44 -15.32
CA VAL A 237 1.30 -14.89 -14.89
C VAL A 237 1.18 -16.29 -14.30
N GLN A 238 2.14 -17.19 -14.58
CA GLN A 238 2.14 -18.52 -13.98
C GLN A 238 2.47 -18.44 -12.48
N GLY A 239 1.81 -19.26 -11.66
CA GLY A 239 2.00 -19.30 -10.20
C GLY A 239 3.18 -20.19 -9.75
N THR A 240 3.92 -20.81 -10.67
CA THR A 240 5.04 -21.69 -10.34
C THR A 240 6.12 -20.91 -9.57
N GLY A 241 6.42 -21.35 -8.34
CA GLY A 241 7.39 -20.66 -7.49
C GLY A 241 6.92 -19.29 -7.01
N LEU A 242 5.62 -19.00 -6.99
CA LEU A 242 5.09 -17.75 -6.44
C LEU A 242 5.51 -17.60 -4.96
N ARG A 243 6.18 -16.50 -4.62
CA ARG A 243 6.47 -16.11 -3.23
C ARG A 243 5.35 -15.25 -2.69
N PHE A 244 4.96 -14.22 -3.45
CA PHE A 244 3.78 -13.41 -3.12
C PHE A 244 3.25 -12.64 -4.33
N THR A 245 1.99 -12.22 -4.25
CA THR A 245 1.37 -11.30 -5.20
C THR A 245 0.31 -10.45 -4.52
N GLY A 246 0.02 -9.27 -5.06
CA GLY A 246 -1.04 -8.40 -4.58
C GLY A 246 -0.75 -6.98 -4.99
N PHE A 247 -0.98 -6.05 -4.08
CA PHE A 247 -0.83 -4.63 -4.34
C PHE A 247 0.32 -4.03 -3.54
N GLU A 248 0.94 -3.01 -4.14
CA GLU A 248 1.83 -2.11 -3.44
C GLU A 248 1.61 -0.67 -3.87
N ASP A 249 2.01 0.23 -2.97
CA ASP A 249 2.16 1.63 -3.27
C ASP A 249 3.50 2.16 -2.71
N THR A 250 3.60 3.47 -2.61
CA THR A 250 4.81 4.15 -2.14
C THR A 250 5.15 3.82 -0.67
N TYR A 251 4.13 3.61 0.18
CA TYR A 251 4.26 3.53 1.63
C TYR A 251 3.76 2.21 2.23
N PHE A 252 2.86 1.50 1.55
CA PHE A 252 2.19 0.30 2.05
C PHE A 252 2.23 -0.82 1.02
N LEU A 253 2.00 -2.04 1.50
CA LEU A 253 1.77 -3.20 0.67
C LEU A 253 0.61 -4.02 1.23
N SER A 254 -0.08 -4.75 0.36
CA SER A 254 -1.08 -5.75 0.71
C SER A 254 -0.94 -6.94 -0.25
N VAL A 255 -0.21 -7.96 0.18
CA VAL A 255 0.19 -9.10 -0.66
C VAL A 255 -0.19 -10.42 -0.03
N PHE A 256 -0.60 -11.36 -0.87
CA PHE A 256 -0.85 -12.74 -0.49
C PHE A 256 0.41 -13.58 -0.72
N ARG A 257 0.93 -14.16 0.36
CA ARG A 257 2.03 -15.12 0.37
C ARG A 257 1.45 -16.52 0.30
N ALA A 258 1.41 -17.08 -0.90
CA ALA A 258 0.88 -18.43 -1.10
C ALA A 258 1.86 -19.47 -0.52
N GLU A 259 1.37 -20.33 0.36
CA GLU A 259 2.08 -21.56 0.73
C GLU A 259 1.85 -22.63 -0.35
N GLU A 260 0.59 -22.80 -0.75
CA GLU A 260 0.16 -23.80 -1.72
C GLU A 260 -1.09 -23.35 -2.48
N GLY A 261 -1.31 -23.96 -3.64
CA GLY A 261 -2.61 -23.88 -4.33
C GLY A 261 -2.73 -22.80 -5.41
N VAL A 262 -1.76 -21.90 -5.57
CA VAL A 262 -1.83 -20.90 -6.66
C VAL A 262 -1.17 -21.43 -7.94
N SER A 263 -1.97 -21.68 -8.97
CA SER A 263 -1.50 -22.12 -10.30
C SER A 263 -1.24 -20.93 -11.24
N LYS A 264 -1.93 -19.82 -11.05
CA LYS A 264 -1.90 -18.65 -11.94
C LYS A 264 -2.34 -17.39 -11.19
N VAL A 265 -1.75 -16.25 -11.55
CA VAL A 265 -2.15 -14.91 -11.11
C VAL A 265 -2.70 -14.16 -12.32
N VAL A 266 -3.86 -13.54 -12.19
CA VAL A 266 -4.52 -12.77 -13.24
C VAL A 266 -4.69 -11.34 -12.77
N ILE A 267 -4.18 -10.39 -13.55
CA ILE A 267 -4.24 -8.95 -13.27
C ILE A 267 -5.15 -8.32 -14.32
N ASN A 268 -6.30 -7.82 -13.90
CA ASN A 268 -7.28 -7.18 -14.76
C ASN A 268 -7.26 -5.67 -14.55
N LYS A 269 -7.27 -4.90 -15.63
CA LYS A 269 -7.47 -3.45 -15.56
C LYS A 269 -8.95 -3.12 -15.63
N LEU A 270 -9.42 -2.37 -14.65
CA LEU A 270 -10.76 -1.81 -14.61
C LEU A 270 -10.66 -0.29 -14.77
N SER A 271 -11.57 0.29 -15.55
CA SER A 271 -11.71 1.73 -15.71
C SER A 271 -12.82 2.20 -14.78
N LEU A 272 -12.44 2.88 -13.70
CA LEU A 272 -13.40 3.48 -12.78
C LEU A 272 -13.72 4.90 -13.18
N THR A 273 -14.78 5.42 -12.59
CA THR A 273 -15.19 6.79 -12.78
C THR A 273 -15.25 7.48 -11.43
N GLU A 274 -14.47 8.54 -11.25
CA GLU A 274 -14.49 9.37 -10.05
C GLU A 274 -14.92 10.79 -10.43
N THR A 275 -15.54 11.50 -9.49
CA THR A 275 -15.81 12.92 -9.65
C THR A 275 -14.69 13.70 -8.98
N ASP A 276 -13.96 14.53 -9.74
CA ASP A 276 -12.89 15.35 -9.19
C ASP A 276 -13.41 16.52 -8.34
N ASP A 277 -12.50 17.27 -7.70
CA ASP A 277 -12.83 18.44 -6.88
C ASP A 277 -13.62 19.55 -7.62
N LYS A 278 -13.69 19.49 -8.96
CA LYS A 278 -14.42 20.45 -9.80
C LYS A 278 -15.76 19.91 -10.27
N GLY A 279 -16.15 18.70 -9.87
CA GLY A 279 -17.36 18.04 -10.34
C GLY A 279 -17.22 17.39 -11.71
N GLU A 280 -16.00 17.26 -12.25
CA GLU A 280 -15.76 16.60 -13.53
C GLU A 280 -15.56 15.10 -13.33
N VAL A 281 -16.13 14.35 -14.27
CA VAL A 281 -16.05 12.89 -14.32
C VAL A 281 -14.73 12.48 -14.94
N VAL A 282 -13.85 11.83 -14.16
CA VAL A 282 -12.50 11.43 -14.57
C VAL A 282 -12.38 9.91 -14.56
N ASP A 283 -11.76 9.35 -15.61
CA ASP A 283 -11.42 7.92 -15.67
C ASP A 283 -10.22 7.64 -14.75
N LEU A 284 -10.40 6.68 -13.84
CA LEU A 284 -9.40 6.25 -12.88
C LEU A 284 -9.09 4.77 -13.15
N PRO A 285 -7.98 4.45 -13.84
CA PRO A 285 -7.61 3.06 -14.06
C PRO A 285 -7.16 2.42 -12.74
N VAL A 286 -7.76 1.29 -12.37
CA VAL A 286 -7.34 0.46 -11.24
C VAL A 286 -7.08 -0.97 -11.69
N LEU A 287 -6.37 -1.72 -10.86
CA LEU A 287 -6.12 -3.13 -11.10
C LEU A 287 -6.92 -3.99 -10.13
N ARG A 288 -7.44 -5.12 -10.63
CA ARG A 288 -7.93 -6.23 -9.84
C ARG A 288 -6.94 -7.37 -9.95
N VAL A 289 -6.49 -7.90 -8.81
CA VAL A 289 -5.55 -9.02 -8.77
C VAL A 289 -6.30 -10.26 -8.29
N ASP A 290 -6.31 -11.30 -9.12
CA ASP A 290 -6.95 -12.57 -8.83
C ASP A 290 -5.91 -13.69 -8.80
N ILE A 291 -6.03 -14.59 -7.83
CA ILE A 291 -5.25 -15.82 -7.78
C ILE A 291 -6.14 -17.01 -8.12
N VAL A 292 -5.60 -17.95 -8.87
CA VAL A 292 -6.33 -19.10 -9.41
C VAL A 292 -5.74 -20.39 -8.85
N SER A 293 -6.62 -21.32 -8.48
CA SER A 293 -6.28 -22.65 -7.98
C SER A 293 -6.97 -23.73 -8.81
N SER A 294 -6.21 -24.74 -9.24
CA SER A 294 -6.75 -25.92 -9.92
C SER A 294 -7.22 -27.01 -8.96
N SER A 295 -6.79 -26.98 -7.69
CA SER A 295 -7.22 -27.93 -6.66
C SER A 295 -8.43 -27.45 -5.85
N GLY A 296 -8.78 -26.17 -5.98
CA GLY A 296 -9.78 -25.53 -5.11
C GLY A 296 -9.26 -25.19 -3.72
N LEU A 297 -7.96 -25.39 -3.45
CA LEU A 297 -7.30 -25.02 -2.21
C LEU A 297 -6.54 -23.71 -2.40
N PHE A 298 -6.71 -22.77 -1.48
CA PHE A 298 -5.84 -21.61 -1.30
C PHE A 298 -5.34 -21.62 0.14
N LYS A 299 -4.03 -21.67 0.35
CA LYS A 299 -3.45 -21.61 1.69
C LYS A 299 -2.29 -20.64 1.70
N GLY A 300 -2.29 -19.73 2.66
CA GLY A 300 -1.25 -18.72 2.77
C GLY A 300 -1.59 -17.62 3.75
N GLU A 301 -0.84 -16.53 3.65
CA GLU A 301 -0.97 -15.36 4.51
C GLU A 301 -1.25 -14.12 3.66
N LEU A 302 -2.32 -13.39 3.97
CA LEU A 302 -2.49 -12.02 3.49
C LEU A 302 -1.72 -11.08 4.42
N PHE A 303 -0.65 -10.48 3.90
CA PHE A 303 0.23 -9.58 4.63
C PHE A 303 0.01 -8.14 4.19
N SER A 304 -0.52 -7.31 5.09
CA SER A 304 -0.95 -5.94 4.80
C SER A 304 -0.28 -4.95 5.75
N ALA A 305 0.80 -4.32 5.32
CA ALA A 305 1.77 -3.66 6.21
C ALA A 305 2.35 -2.36 5.63
N PRO A 306 2.92 -1.48 6.47
CA PRO A 306 3.77 -0.39 5.99
C PRO A 306 5.10 -0.93 5.43
N LYS A 307 5.64 -0.24 4.43
CA LYS A 307 6.93 -0.54 3.78
C LYS A 307 8.12 -0.08 4.63
N GLU A 308 8.17 -0.57 5.87
CA GLU A 308 9.28 -0.33 6.80
C GLU A 308 10.40 -1.36 6.58
N PHE A 309 11.63 -0.89 6.34
CA PHE A 309 12.77 -1.78 6.00
C PHE A 309 13.01 -2.90 7.02
N ASP A 310 13.04 -2.59 8.32
CA ASP A 310 13.30 -3.60 9.35
C ASP A 310 12.13 -4.60 9.49
N LEU A 311 10.90 -4.12 9.31
CA LEU A 311 9.71 -4.95 9.36
C LEU A 311 9.78 -5.98 8.24
N LEU A 312 9.92 -5.52 6.99
CA LEU A 312 9.92 -6.42 5.83
C LEU A 312 11.12 -7.37 5.84
N GLN A 313 12.29 -6.91 6.28
CA GLN A 313 13.46 -7.77 6.44
C GLN A 313 13.26 -8.86 7.49
N LYS A 314 12.50 -8.58 8.57
CA LYS A 314 12.24 -9.55 9.65
C LYS A 314 11.20 -10.60 9.23
N GLU A 315 10.15 -10.19 8.52
CA GLU A 315 9.07 -11.09 8.09
C GLU A 315 9.52 -12.12 7.04
N SER A 316 10.69 -11.89 6.41
CA SER A 316 11.33 -12.79 5.43
C SER A 316 10.45 -13.04 4.19
N GLY A 317 10.93 -13.85 3.24
CA GLY A 317 10.15 -14.18 2.04
C GLY A 317 10.29 -13.20 0.86
N GLY A 318 11.26 -12.28 0.90
CA GLY A 318 11.55 -11.36 -0.21
C GLY A 318 10.70 -10.09 -0.20
N LEU A 319 9.95 -9.82 0.87
CA LEU A 319 9.15 -8.61 1.00
C LEU A 319 10.02 -7.34 0.92
N GLU A 320 11.29 -7.42 1.32
CA GLU A 320 12.26 -6.34 1.18
C GLU A 320 12.52 -5.93 -0.29
N GLU A 321 12.23 -6.80 -1.27
CA GLU A 321 12.38 -6.52 -2.70
C GLU A 321 11.32 -5.51 -3.21
N THR A 322 10.26 -5.29 -2.45
CA THR A 322 9.29 -4.21 -2.69
C THR A 322 9.89 -2.82 -2.39
N LEU A 323 11.04 -2.75 -1.70
CA LEU A 323 11.75 -1.50 -1.42
C LEU A 323 12.72 -1.14 -2.55
N HIS A 324 12.28 -0.23 -3.41
CA HIS A 324 13.06 0.22 -4.56
C HIS A 324 14.13 1.25 -4.17
N PHE A 325 15.32 0.79 -3.80
CA PHE A 325 16.48 1.65 -3.59
C PHE A 325 17.36 1.82 -4.86
N GLY A 326 16.99 1.17 -5.96
CA GLY A 326 17.73 1.20 -7.24
C GLY A 326 19.17 0.71 -7.10
N ILE A 327 20.04 1.14 -8.02
CA ILE A 327 21.47 0.78 -8.02
C ILE A 327 22.23 1.24 -6.76
N PHE A 328 21.65 2.18 -6.01
CA PHE A 328 22.22 2.72 -4.78
C PHE A 328 21.76 1.98 -3.53
N HIS A 329 21.09 0.83 -3.66
CA HIS A 329 20.62 0.00 -2.55
C HIS A 329 21.61 -0.12 -1.37
N PRO A 330 22.87 -0.57 -1.55
CA PRO A 330 23.78 -0.73 -0.42
C PRO A 330 24.08 0.59 0.30
N ILE A 331 24.16 1.70 -0.45
CA ILE A 331 24.44 3.03 0.07
C ILE A 331 23.20 3.58 0.80
N ALA A 332 22.01 3.39 0.22
CA ALA A 332 20.74 3.82 0.81
C ALA A 332 20.47 3.12 2.14
N VAL A 333 20.66 1.80 2.20
CA VAL A 333 20.51 1.01 3.44
C VAL A 333 21.52 1.46 4.50
N PHE A 334 22.77 1.76 4.11
CA PHE A 334 23.76 2.29 5.03
C PHE A 334 23.32 3.63 5.63
N PHE A 335 22.91 4.59 4.81
CA PHE A 335 22.44 5.89 5.29
C PHE A 335 21.16 5.80 6.12
N LEU A 336 20.22 4.91 5.76
CA LEU A 336 19.02 4.67 6.55
C LEU A 336 19.35 4.18 7.96
N LYS A 337 20.29 3.23 8.08
CA LYS A 337 20.77 2.73 9.38
C LYS A 337 21.41 3.84 10.22
N VAL A 338 22.27 4.66 9.62
CA VAL A 338 22.90 5.80 10.32
C VAL A 338 21.86 6.83 10.75
N LEU A 339 20.91 7.17 9.87
CA LEU A 339 19.86 8.13 10.16
C LEU A 339 19.00 7.67 11.35
N ARG A 340 18.62 6.39 11.38
CA ARG A 340 17.84 5.82 12.48
C ARG A 340 18.62 5.71 13.78
N TRP A 341 19.91 5.41 13.70
CA TRP A 341 20.80 5.46 14.86
C TRP A 341 20.82 6.87 15.47
N ILE A 342 20.95 7.92 14.66
CA ILE A 342 20.87 9.32 15.13
C ILE A 342 19.47 9.62 15.69
N PHE A 343 18.41 9.22 14.99
CA PHE A 343 17.03 9.41 15.43
C PHE A 343 16.78 8.78 16.81
N GLY A 344 17.37 7.61 17.10
CA GLY A 344 17.26 6.96 18.41
C GLY A 344 17.75 7.81 19.59
N TYR A 345 18.68 8.75 19.37
CA TYR A 345 19.14 9.68 20.41
C TYR A 345 18.32 10.98 20.45
N VAL A 346 17.82 11.45 19.31
CA VAL A 346 17.21 12.79 19.20
C VAL A 346 15.68 12.74 19.27
N GLY A 347 15.07 11.66 18.81
CA GLY A 347 13.61 11.48 18.74
C GLY A 347 12.90 12.34 17.69
N ASN A 348 13.64 13.05 16.82
CA ASN A 348 13.06 13.92 15.79
C ASN A 348 13.74 13.73 14.43
N TRP A 349 12.95 13.40 13.40
CA TRP A 349 13.44 13.13 12.05
C TRP A 349 14.13 14.32 11.40
N GLY A 350 13.63 15.54 11.60
CA GLY A 350 14.23 16.76 11.05
C GLY A 350 15.65 16.99 11.59
N TRP A 351 15.81 16.89 12.91
CA TRP A 351 17.14 17.00 13.52
C TRP A 351 18.06 15.84 13.17
N ALA A 352 17.53 14.61 13.05
CA ALA A 352 18.32 13.47 12.62
C ALA A 352 18.92 13.70 11.22
N ILE A 353 18.13 14.25 10.29
CA ILE A 353 18.60 14.62 8.94
C ILE A 353 19.65 15.73 9.02
N VAL A 354 19.41 16.79 9.80
CA VAL A 354 20.39 17.88 9.98
C VAL A 354 21.72 17.33 10.50
N LEU A 355 21.71 16.50 11.54
CA LEU A 355 22.93 15.90 12.08
C LEU A 355 23.62 14.97 11.09
N LEU A 356 22.86 14.17 10.33
CA LEU A 356 23.41 13.33 9.27
C LEU A 356 24.12 14.18 8.20
N THR A 357 23.50 15.28 7.76
CA THR A 357 24.11 16.18 6.77
C THR A 357 25.40 16.83 7.28
N VAL A 358 25.43 17.22 8.56
CA VAL A 358 26.63 17.77 9.21
C VAL A 358 27.73 16.71 9.28
N ALA A 359 27.41 15.47 9.69
CA ALA A 359 28.36 14.36 9.73
C ALA A 359 28.96 14.05 8.35
N ILE A 360 28.13 13.99 7.30
CA ILE A 360 28.59 13.77 5.93
C ILE A 360 29.50 14.92 5.48
N ARG A 361 29.12 16.18 5.73
CA ARG A 361 29.95 17.34 5.38
C ARG A 361 31.31 17.32 6.08
N MET A 362 31.37 16.92 7.34
CA MET A 362 32.64 16.78 8.08
C MET A 362 33.50 15.66 7.49
N ALA A 363 32.90 14.50 7.19
CA ALA A 363 33.62 13.39 6.58
C ALA A 363 34.18 13.73 5.18
N LEU A 364 33.42 14.49 4.37
CA LEU A 364 33.81 14.91 3.03
C LEU A 364 34.63 16.22 3.00
N PHE A 365 34.81 16.88 4.15
CA PHE A 365 35.56 18.14 4.25
C PHE A 365 36.94 18.11 3.58
N PRO A 366 37.82 17.10 3.79
CA PRO A 366 39.14 17.08 3.15
C PRO A 366 39.05 16.98 1.62
N LEU A 367 38.05 16.26 1.11
CA LEU A 367 37.81 16.13 -0.33
C LEU A 367 37.29 17.45 -0.92
N MET A 368 36.32 18.08 -0.25
CA MET A 368 35.78 19.39 -0.64
C MET A 368 36.86 20.48 -0.63
N HIS A 369 37.75 20.47 0.36
CA HIS A 369 38.86 21.40 0.44
C HIS A 369 39.82 21.24 -0.75
N LYS A 370 40.22 20.00 -1.08
CA LYS A 370 41.06 19.70 -2.25
C LYS A 370 40.41 20.14 -3.56
N SER A 371 39.12 19.85 -3.74
CA SER A 371 38.36 20.29 -4.91
C SER A 371 38.38 21.82 -5.06
N THR A 372 38.16 22.54 -3.95
CA THR A 372 38.16 24.01 -3.93
C THR A 372 39.53 24.60 -4.29
N VAL A 373 40.61 24.03 -3.76
CA VAL A 373 41.98 24.44 -4.11
C VAL A 373 42.26 24.21 -5.60
N SER A 374 41.82 23.09 -6.18
CA SER A 374 41.97 22.80 -7.61
C SER A 374 41.22 23.81 -8.48
N MET A 375 39.96 24.11 -8.16
CA MET A 375 39.17 25.11 -8.89
C MET A 375 39.81 26.49 -8.85
N ARG A 376 40.32 26.93 -7.68
CA ARG A 376 41.04 28.22 -7.55
C ARG A 376 42.34 28.26 -8.36
N ARG A 377 43.00 27.12 -8.59
CA ARG A 377 44.18 27.05 -9.46
C ARG A 377 43.80 27.18 -10.93
N MET A 378 42.71 26.53 -11.36
CA MET A 378 42.19 26.64 -12.73
C MET A 378 41.68 28.04 -13.05
N GLN A 379 41.07 28.74 -12.09
CA GLN A 379 40.61 30.14 -12.28
C GLN A 379 41.74 31.18 -12.41
N LYS A 380 42.96 30.83 -12.02
CA LYS A 380 44.13 31.72 -12.12
C LYS A 380 44.85 31.61 -13.46
N VAL A 381 44.53 30.60 -14.26
CA VAL A 381 45.01 30.37 -15.63
C VAL A 381 43.92 30.88 -16.57
#